data_AF-A0A815V298-F1
#
_entry.id   AF-A0A815V298-F1
#
_cell.length_a   1.000
_cell.length_b   1.000
_cell.length_c   1.000
_cell.angle_alpha   90.00
_cell.angle_beta   90.00
_cell.angle_gamma   90.00
#
_symmetry.space_group_name_H-M   'P 1'
#
loop_
_entity.id
_entity.type
_entity.pdbx_description
1 polymer ?
#
loop_
_entity_poly.entity_id
_entity_poly.type
_entity_poly.pdbx_seq_one_letter_code
_entity_poly.pdbx_strand_id
1 'polypeptide(L)'
;MPSTIITPLFAFTCAFANKLVHQEKLKSIDELRSHPKRDQLLNKKQQLGLKYLEEFEQKIPRDEMKQMETILLREITAIDNQLRAEIVGSYRRGATASSDIDVLVTHPTVAKLPSLLHKIVETLTKQVHFVTDTISIGDSKFMGVCQIDTSKLHRRIDIRVFPSEQYYCALLYFTGNDQLNRHMRIVAQEQGYKLNEYSIQKVGSTGTLSKPLPVTSERDIFDYLQMDYKEPHERNM
;
A
#
# COMPACT_ATOMS: atom_id res chain seq x y z
N MET A 1 -21.43 19.47 -16.29
CA MET A 1 -20.94 18.77 -15.08
C MET A 1 -20.12 19.77 -14.27
N PRO A 2 -20.17 19.77 -12.93
CA PRO A 2 -19.45 20.77 -12.16
C PRO A 2 -17.95 20.61 -12.43
N SER A 3 -17.29 21.71 -12.75
CA SER A 3 -15.83 21.77 -12.89
C SER A 3 -15.19 21.29 -11.59
N THR A 4 -14.67 20.06 -11.57
CA THR A 4 -13.95 19.52 -10.43
C THR A 4 -12.73 20.40 -10.22
N ILE A 5 -12.80 21.27 -9.21
CA ILE A 5 -11.65 21.99 -8.66
C ILE A 5 -10.56 20.94 -8.49
N ILE A 6 -9.32 21.25 -8.88
CA ILE A 6 -8.16 20.38 -8.70
C ILE A 6 -8.04 20.08 -7.20
N THR A 7 -8.72 19.03 -6.77
CA THR A 7 -8.79 18.57 -5.39
C THR A 7 -7.62 17.61 -5.20
N PRO A 8 -7.21 17.36 -3.94
CA PRO A 8 -6.19 16.37 -3.68
C PRO A 8 -6.69 14.99 -4.14
N LEU A 9 -6.25 14.58 -5.31
CA LEU A 9 -6.57 13.31 -5.95
C LEU A 9 -5.37 12.38 -5.85
N PHE A 10 -5.55 11.12 -6.22
CA PHE A 10 -4.43 10.20 -6.33
C PHE A 10 -3.32 10.82 -7.21
N ALA A 11 -2.12 10.98 -6.64
CA ALA A 11 -0.93 11.66 -7.19
C ALA A 11 -0.91 13.20 -7.17
N PHE A 12 -2.00 13.89 -6.84
CA PHE A 12 -2.07 15.36 -6.76
C PHE A 12 -2.10 15.80 -5.30
N THR A 13 -0.94 16.22 -4.76
CA THR A 13 -0.88 16.79 -3.40
C THR A 13 -1.50 18.19 -3.38
N CYS A 14 -1.90 18.68 -2.20
CA CYS A 14 -2.38 20.07 -2.06
C CYS A 14 -1.36 21.08 -2.60
N ALA A 15 -0.07 20.86 -2.34
CA ALA A 15 1.00 21.72 -2.86
C ALA A 15 1.04 21.72 -4.40
N PHE A 16 0.86 20.57 -5.03
CA PHE A 16 0.84 20.48 -6.49
C PHE A 16 -0.44 21.06 -7.10
N ALA A 17 -1.60 20.82 -6.47
CA ALA A 17 -2.86 21.45 -6.87
C ALA A 17 -2.75 22.98 -6.83
N ASN A 18 -2.18 23.54 -5.76
CA ASN A 18 -1.91 24.97 -5.64
C ASN A 18 -0.96 25.48 -6.73
N LYS A 19 0.06 24.70 -7.09
CA LYS A 19 0.95 25.04 -8.21
C LYS A 19 0.16 25.18 -9.52
N LEU A 20 -0.68 24.20 -9.85
CA LEU A 20 -1.48 24.21 -11.08
C LEU A 20 -2.46 25.40 -11.12
N VAL A 21 -3.14 25.68 -10.01
CA VAL A 21 -4.12 26.79 -9.93
C VAL A 21 -3.44 28.16 -10.00
N HIS A 22 -2.38 28.37 -9.24
CA HIS A 22 -1.81 29.71 -9.08
C HIS A 22 -0.73 30.05 -10.11
N GLN A 23 0.10 29.09 -10.50
CA GLN A 23 1.20 29.29 -11.45
C GLN A 23 0.76 29.01 -12.89
N GLU A 24 0.14 27.85 -13.12
CA GLU A 24 -0.27 27.43 -14.47
C GLU A 24 -1.68 27.94 -14.86
N LYS A 25 -2.38 28.60 -13.93
CA LYS A 25 -3.74 29.15 -14.11
C LYS A 25 -4.81 28.10 -14.49
N LEU A 26 -4.57 26.83 -14.18
CA LEU A 26 -5.49 25.73 -14.44
C LEU A 26 -6.48 25.58 -13.28
N LYS A 27 -7.77 25.68 -13.56
CA LYS A 27 -8.85 25.67 -12.56
C LYS A 27 -9.60 24.35 -12.48
N SER A 28 -9.42 23.47 -13.46
CA SER A 28 -10.12 22.19 -13.54
C SER A 28 -9.24 21.06 -14.07
N ILE A 29 -9.68 19.83 -13.82
CA ILE A 29 -9.08 18.63 -14.39
C ILE A 29 -9.20 18.60 -15.92
N ASP A 30 -10.31 19.09 -16.49
CA ASP A 30 -10.51 19.16 -17.94
C ASP A 30 -9.54 20.14 -18.61
N GLU A 31 -9.28 21.28 -17.97
CA GLU A 31 -8.23 22.21 -18.40
C GLU A 31 -6.86 21.53 -18.36
N LEU A 32 -6.53 20.80 -17.30
CA LEU A 32 -5.26 20.06 -17.21
C LEU A 32 -5.14 18.98 -18.29
N ARG A 33 -6.24 18.25 -18.60
CA ARG A 33 -6.27 17.20 -19.63
C ARG A 33 -6.02 17.76 -21.02
N SER A 34 -6.63 18.90 -21.32
CA SER A 34 -6.53 19.59 -22.60
C SER A 34 -5.28 20.47 -22.74
N HIS A 35 -4.53 20.67 -21.65
CA HIS A 35 -3.38 21.57 -21.65
C HIS A 35 -2.24 21.09 -22.58
N PRO A 36 -1.74 21.93 -23.50
CA PRO A 36 -0.74 21.51 -24.50
C PRO A 36 0.60 21.09 -23.89
N LYS A 37 0.93 21.59 -22.69
CA LYS A 37 2.16 21.22 -21.95
C LYS A 37 1.91 20.20 -20.84
N ARG A 38 0.75 19.55 -20.80
CA ARG A 38 0.36 18.60 -19.74
C ARG A 38 1.48 17.63 -19.36
N ASP A 39 2.06 16.94 -20.34
CA ASP A 39 3.07 15.90 -20.08
C ASP A 39 4.42 16.46 -19.58
N GLN A 40 4.65 17.75 -19.77
CA GLN A 40 5.82 18.46 -19.20
C GLN A 40 5.54 18.93 -17.76
N LEU A 41 4.27 19.19 -17.42
CA LEU A 41 3.85 19.61 -16.09
C LEU A 41 3.73 18.43 -15.11
N LEU A 42 3.43 17.24 -15.63
CA LEU A 42 3.14 16.05 -14.85
C LEU A 42 4.28 15.05 -14.89
N ASN A 43 4.71 14.56 -13.72
CA ASN A 43 5.56 13.38 -13.64
C ASN A 43 4.77 12.10 -13.98
N LYS A 44 5.45 10.98 -14.22
CA LYS A 44 4.82 9.70 -14.60
C LYS A 44 3.69 9.26 -13.65
N LYS A 45 3.87 9.42 -12.34
CA LYS A 45 2.85 9.09 -11.33
C LYS A 45 1.60 9.97 -11.48
N GLN A 46 1.78 11.26 -11.72
CA GLN A 46 0.68 12.21 -11.96
C GLN A 46 -0.02 11.95 -13.30
N GLN A 47 0.72 11.58 -14.35
CA GLN A 47 0.15 11.20 -15.64
C GLN A 47 -0.76 9.97 -15.51
N LEU A 48 -0.30 8.92 -14.82
CA LEU A 48 -1.12 7.72 -14.54
C LEU A 48 -2.31 8.05 -13.63
N GLY A 49 -2.11 8.90 -12.62
CA GLY A 49 -3.19 9.38 -11.77
C GLY A 49 -4.27 10.16 -12.53
N LEU A 50 -3.89 10.93 -13.55
CA LEU A 50 -4.84 11.63 -14.42
C LEU A 50 -5.52 10.69 -15.42
N LYS A 51 -4.77 9.70 -15.95
CA LYS A 51 -5.25 8.70 -16.92
C LYS A 51 -6.38 7.84 -16.34
N TYR A 52 -6.22 7.39 -15.10
CA TYR A 52 -7.14 6.47 -14.42
C TYR A 52 -7.98 7.14 -13.34
N LEU A 53 -8.12 8.46 -13.38
CA LEU A 53 -8.72 9.25 -12.32
C LEU A 53 -10.10 8.72 -11.91
N GLU A 54 -11.01 8.61 -12.88
CA GLU A 54 -12.38 8.16 -12.66
C GLU A 54 -12.45 6.71 -12.19
N GLU A 55 -11.50 5.87 -12.61
CA GLU A 55 -11.46 4.46 -12.21
C GLU A 55 -10.93 4.29 -10.78
N PHE A 56 -9.97 5.12 -10.36
CA PHE A 56 -9.39 5.10 -9.01
C PHE A 56 -10.29 5.70 -7.93
N GLU A 57 -11.26 6.53 -8.31
CA GLU A 57 -12.30 7.02 -7.40
C GLU A 57 -13.31 5.93 -7.04
N GLN A 58 -13.47 4.91 -7.90
CA GLN A 58 -14.39 3.81 -7.66
C GLN A 58 -13.81 2.77 -6.71
N LYS A 59 -14.59 2.43 -5.68
CA LYS A 59 -14.24 1.34 -4.76
C LYS A 59 -14.23 -0.02 -5.48
N ILE A 60 -13.40 -0.92 -5.00
CA ILE A 60 -13.27 -2.31 -5.44
C ILE A 60 -14.21 -3.16 -4.57
N PRO A 61 -15.28 -3.75 -5.11
CA PRO A 61 -16.15 -4.65 -4.35
C PRO A 61 -15.37 -5.85 -3.80
N ARG A 62 -15.77 -6.36 -2.64
CA ARG A 62 -15.08 -7.49 -1.99
C ARG A 62 -15.00 -8.74 -2.86
N ASP A 63 -16.00 -9.01 -3.70
CA ASP A 63 -15.95 -10.15 -4.61
C ASP A 63 -14.93 -9.98 -5.74
N GLU A 64 -14.71 -8.75 -6.20
CA GLU A 64 -13.62 -8.43 -7.13
C GLU A 64 -12.26 -8.60 -6.44
N MET A 65 -12.13 -8.16 -5.18
CA MET A 65 -10.91 -8.39 -4.37
C MET A 65 -10.58 -9.89 -4.21
N LYS A 66 -11.57 -10.76 -4.01
CA LYS A 66 -11.37 -12.23 -3.94
C LYS A 66 -10.85 -12.81 -5.26
N GLN A 67 -11.32 -12.29 -6.40
CA GLN A 67 -10.82 -12.70 -7.71
C GLN A 67 -9.35 -12.30 -7.89
N MET A 68 -9.02 -11.05 -7.52
CA MET A 68 -7.64 -10.55 -7.52
C MET A 68 -6.74 -11.36 -6.57
N GLU A 69 -7.24 -11.72 -5.38
CA GLU A 69 -6.56 -12.60 -4.42
C GLU A 69 -6.19 -13.94 -5.02
N THR A 70 -7.14 -14.59 -5.69
CA THR A 70 -6.93 -15.89 -6.30
C THR A 70 -5.80 -15.84 -7.34
N ILE A 71 -5.79 -14.79 -8.19
CA ILE A 71 -4.74 -14.58 -9.19
C ILE A 71 -3.39 -14.32 -8.49
N LEU A 72 -3.34 -13.34 -7.60
CA LEU A 72 -2.12 -12.90 -6.96
C LEU A 72 -1.45 -14.01 -6.13
N LEU A 73 -2.21 -14.70 -5.28
CA LEU A 73 -1.64 -15.75 -4.44
C LEU A 73 -1.16 -16.93 -5.27
N ARG A 74 -1.89 -17.32 -6.33
CA ARG A 74 -1.44 -18.37 -7.26
C ARG A 74 -0.12 -18.01 -7.92
N GLU A 75 -0.02 -16.83 -8.53
CA GLU A 75 1.19 -16.42 -9.26
C GLU A 75 2.38 -16.17 -8.33
N ILE A 76 2.15 -15.55 -7.17
CA ILE A 76 3.24 -15.24 -6.22
C ILE A 76 3.80 -16.52 -5.61
N THR A 77 2.95 -17.44 -5.17
CA THR A 77 3.42 -18.69 -4.53
C THR A 77 4.07 -19.66 -5.53
N ALA A 78 3.73 -19.56 -6.82
CA ALA A 78 4.39 -20.34 -7.88
C ALA A 78 5.85 -19.91 -8.16
N ILE A 79 6.24 -18.69 -7.76
CA ILE A 79 7.59 -18.15 -8.00
C ILE A 79 8.65 -18.80 -7.11
N ASP A 80 8.33 -19.02 -5.84
CA ASP A 80 9.17 -19.65 -4.82
C ASP A 80 8.25 -20.13 -3.69
N ASN A 81 8.36 -21.41 -3.30
CA ASN A 81 7.48 -22.04 -2.31
C ASN A 81 7.72 -21.55 -0.87
N GLN A 82 8.80 -20.80 -0.63
CA GLN A 82 9.09 -20.15 0.65
C GLN A 82 8.44 -18.76 0.77
N LEU A 83 7.82 -18.26 -0.30
CA LEU A 83 7.06 -17.02 -0.25
C LEU A 83 5.75 -17.23 0.53
N ARG A 84 5.50 -16.31 1.45
CA ARG A 84 4.17 -16.08 2.01
C ARG A 84 3.62 -14.79 1.42
N ALA A 85 2.38 -14.79 0.99
CA ALA A 85 1.68 -13.61 0.52
C ALA A 85 0.31 -13.50 1.17
N GLU A 86 -0.12 -12.30 1.52
CA GLU A 86 -1.42 -12.02 2.12
C GLU A 86 -1.92 -10.65 1.63
N ILE A 87 -3.20 -10.56 1.28
CA ILE A 87 -3.84 -9.26 1.02
C ILE A 87 -4.22 -8.64 2.36
N VAL A 88 -3.76 -7.42 2.58
CA VAL A 88 -3.88 -6.69 3.84
C VAL A 88 -4.83 -5.50 3.68
N GLY A 89 -4.61 -4.40 4.42
CA GLY A 89 -5.42 -3.20 4.31
C GLY A 89 -6.89 -3.42 4.72
N SER A 90 -7.77 -2.64 4.11
CA SER A 90 -9.22 -2.71 4.39
C SER A 90 -9.84 -4.07 4.08
N TYR A 91 -9.27 -4.83 3.13
CA TYR A 91 -9.74 -6.16 2.77
C TYR A 91 -9.62 -7.14 3.94
N ARG A 92 -8.45 -7.16 4.60
CA ARG A 92 -8.19 -7.98 5.80
C ARG A 92 -9.04 -7.56 7.00
N ARG A 93 -9.41 -6.28 7.08
CA ARG A 93 -10.36 -5.76 8.09
C ARG A 93 -11.83 -6.07 7.79
N GLY A 94 -12.12 -6.85 6.74
CA GLY A 94 -13.49 -7.27 6.42
C GLY A 94 -14.33 -6.24 5.68
N ALA A 95 -13.73 -5.19 5.11
CA ALA A 95 -14.49 -4.19 4.35
C ALA A 95 -15.25 -4.83 3.17
N THR A 96 -16.48 -4.37 2.92
CA THR A 96 -17.30 -4.78 1.78
C THR A 96 -16.80 -4.19 0.46
N ALA A 97 -16.01 -3.11 0.52
CA ALA A 97 -15.29 -2.56 -0.61
C ALA A 97 -13.99 -1.86 -0.18
N SER A 98 -12.97 -1.89 -1.04
CA SER A 98 -11.62 -1.35 -0.80
C SER A 98 -11.28 -0.23 -1.78
N SER A 99 -10.30 0.63 -1.46
CA SER A 99 -9.80 1.68 -2.39
C SER A 99 -8.77 1.17 -3.39
N ASP A 100 -8.07 0.12 -3.01
CA ASP A 100 -6.86 -0.41 -3.65
C ASP A 100 -6.60 -1.80 -3.06
N ILE A 101 -5.63 -2.49 -3.67
CA ILE A 101 -5.16 -3.79 -3.20
C ILE A 101 -3.75 -3.65 -2.62
N ASP A 102 -3.62 -3.98 -1.34
CA ASP A 102 -2.35 -4.00 -0.61
C ASP A 102 -1.91 -5.46 -0.45
N VAL A 103 -0.73 -5.80 -0.97
CA VAL A 103 -0.18 -7.16 -0.88
C VAL A 103 1.08 -7.14 -0.03
N LEU A 104 1.04 -7.87 1.09
CA LEU A 104 2.20 -8.15 1.91
C LEU A 104 2.81 -9.47 1.46
N VAL A 105 4.11 -9.46 1.16
CA VAL A 105 4.87 -10.64 0.77
C VAL A 105 6.06 -10.79 1.70
N THR A 106 6.37 -12.02 2.13
CA THR A 106 7.58 -12.30 2.93
C THR A 106 8.37 -13.47 2.41
N HIS A 107 9.68 -13.42 2.63
CA HIS A 107 10.60 -14.49 2.31
C HIS A 107 11.67 -14.63 3.42
N PRO A 108 12.16 -15.84 3.74
CA PRO A 108 13.16 -16.04 4.80
C PRO A 108 14.54 -15.48 4.43
N THR A 109 14.92 -15.53 3.16
CA THR A 109 16.20 -14.99 2.68
C THR A 109 16.11 -13.49 2.32
N VAL A 110 16.64 -12.61 3.18
CA VAL A 110 16.62 -11.15 3.00
C VAL A 110 17.27 -10.69 1.70
N ALA A 111 18.43 -11.27 1.34
CA ALA A 111 19.18 -10.88 0.14
C ALA A 111 18.41 -11.11 -1.17
N LYS A 112 17.37 -11.96 -1.16
CA LYS A 112 16.53 -12.22 -2.33
C LYS A 112 15.38 -11.22 -2.49
N LEU A 113 15.03 -10.42 -1.47
CA LEU A 113 13.80 -9.62 -1.49
C LEU A 113 13.73 -8.65 -2.69
N PRO A 114 14.79 -7.90 -3.06
CA PRO A 114 14.71 -7.01 -4.21
C PRO A 114 14.44 -7.77 -5.51
N SER A 115 15.21 -8.81 -5.80
CA SER A 115 15.04 -9.60 -7.03
C SER A 115 13.71 -10.35 -7.06
N LEU A 116 13.20 -10.80 -5.90
CA LEU A 116 11.88 -11.41 -5.78
C LEU A 116 10.76 -10.43 -6.11
N LEU A 117 10.82 -9.19 -5.61
CA LEU A 117 9.82 -8.17 -5.95
C LEU A 117 9.80 -7.88 -7.46
N HIS A 118 10.98 -7.72 -8.06
CA HIS A 118 11.10 -7.53 -9.51
C HIS A 118 10.53 -8.72 -10.29
N LYS A 119 10.83 -9.95 -9.86
CA LYS A 119 10.30 -11.18 -10.49
C LYS A 119 8.78 -11.28 -10.35
N ILE A 120 8.22 -10.96 -9.18
CA ILE A 120 6.76 -10.92 -8.95
C ILE A 120 6.11 -9.93 -9.92
N VAL A 121 6.62 -8.70 -9.99
CA VAL A 121 6.07 -7.68 -10.88
C VAL A 121 6.21 -8.07 -12.35
N GLU A 122 7.34 -8.67 -12.74
CA GLU A 122 7.55 -9.17 -14.10
C GLU A 122 6.56 -10.28 -14.47
N THR A 123 6.35 -11.28 -13.61
CA THR A 123 5.34 -12.33 -13.80
C THR A 123 3.95 -11.72 -13.95
N LEU A 124 3.57 -10.84 -13.02
CA LEU A 124 2.24 -10.20 -13.04
C LEU A 124 2.02 -9.31 -14.27
N THR A 125 3.08 -8.74 -14.86
CA THR A 125 3.00 -7.87 -16.03
C THR A 125 3.03 -8.66 -17.35
N LYS A 126 4.01 -9.56 -17.49
CA LYS A 126 4.34 -10.20 -18.77
C LYS A 126 3.66 -11.55 -18.99
N GLN A 127 3.39 -12.30 -17.93
CA GLN A 127 2.89 -13.67 -18.05
C GLN A 127 1.36 -13.73 -17.91
N VAL A 128 0.81 -13.01 -16.94
CA VAL A 128 -0.64 -12.99 -16.67
C VAL A 128 -1.33 -11.70 -17.06
N HIS A 129 -0.58 -10.67 -17.47
CA HIS A 129 -1.12 -9.36 -17.87
C HIS A 129 -2.03 -8.70 -16.82
N PHE A 130 -1.82 -9.04 -15.54
CA PHE A 130 -2.59 -8.52 -14.42
C PHE A 130 -2.13 -7.11 -14.05
N VAL A 131 -0.83 -6.85 -14.03
CA VAL A 131 -0.27 -5.50 -13.85
C VAL A 131 -0.18 -4.81 -15.21
N THR A 132 -0.86 -3.67 -15.34
CA THR A 132 -0.95 -2.91 -16.60
C THR A 132 0.03 -1.75 -16.66
N ASP A 133 0.30 -1.09 -15.53
CA ASP A 133 1.20 0.06 -15.46
C ASP A 133 2.02 0.06 -14.17
N THR A 134 3.28 0.50 -14.29
CA THR A 134 4.16 0.73 -13.14
C THR A 134 4.23 2.21 -12.82
N ILE A 135 3.83 2.57 -11.60
CA ILE A 135 3.97 3.91 -11.04
C ILE A 135 5.38 4.09 -10.48
N SER A 136 5.82 3.16 -9.63
CA SER A 136 7.17 3.13 -9.07
C SER A 136 7.53 1.72 -8.61
N ILE A 137 8.79 1.34 -8.77
CA ILE A 137 9.35 0.11 -8.22
C ILE A 137 10.70 0.42 -7.58
N GLY A 138 10.92 -0.11 -6.39
CA GLY A 138 12.21 -0.14 -5.71
C GLY A 138 12.42 -1.48 -5.02
N ASP A 139 13.41 -1.58 -4.15
CA ASP A 139 13.87 -2.85 -3.58
C ASP A 139 12.83 -3.57 -2.69
N SER A 140 11.95 -2.83 -2.03
CA SER A 140 10.96 -3.39 -1.09
C SER A 140 9.52 -2.94 -1.34
N LYS A 141 9.30 -2.07 -2.33
CA LYS A 141 8.00 -1.50 -2.66
C LYS A 141 7.77 -1.44 -4.16
N PHE A 142 6.63 -1.96 -4.57
CA PHE A 142 6.02 -1.67 -5.85
C PHE A 142 4.72 -0.89 -5.66
N MET A 143 4.47 0.09 -6.53
CA MET A 143 3.19 0.76 -6.71
C MET A 143 2.85 0.70 -8.20
N GLY A 144 1.64 0.27 -8.51
CA GLY A 144 1.22 0.11 -9.89
C GLY A 144 -0.29 0.14 -10.08
N VAL A 145 -0.67 -0.28 -11.28
CA VAL A 145 -2.04 -0.41 -11.74
C VAL A 145 -2.24 -1.83 -12.21
N CYS A 146 -3.37 -2.42 -11.87
CA CYS A 146 -3.73 -3.78 -12.25
C CYS A 146 -5.17 -3.84 -12.74
N GLN A 147 -5.49 -4.89 -13.48
CA GLN A 147 -6.80 -5.14 -14.04
C GLN A 147 -6.98 -6.66 -14.14
N ILE A 148 -8.16 -7.17 -13.78
CA ILE A 148 -8.45 -8.61 -13.92
C ILE A 148 -8.50 -8.98 -15.41
N ASP A 149 -9.25 -8.21 -16.18
CA ASP A 149 -9.40 -8.32 -17.63
C ASP A 149 -9.95 -6.98 -18.19
N THR A 150 -9.99 -6.85 -19.51
CA THR A 150 -10.41 -5.60 -20.18
C THR A 150 -11.86 -5.17 -19.93
N SER A 151 -12.70 -6.02 -19.31
CA SER A 151 -14.06 -5.68 -18.91
C SER A 151 -14.17 -5.05 -17.52
N LYS A 152 -13.09 -5.13 -16.72
CA LYS A 152 -13.03 -4.58 -15.36
C LYS A 152 -12.32 -3.24 -15.34
N LEU A 153 -12.44 -2.52 -14.23
CA LEU A 153 -11.74 -1.25 -14.04
C LEU A 153 -10.29 -1.48 -13.64
N HIS A 154 -9.42 -0.55 -14.01
CA HIS A 154 -8.06 -0.43 -13.52
C HIS A 154 -8.06 -0.08 -12.03
N ARG A 155 -7.38 -0.91 -11.24
CA ARG A 155 -7.27 -0.80 -9.80
C ARG A 155 -5.84 -0.50 -9.40
N ARG A 156 -5.66 0.28 -8.33
CA ARG A 156 -4.33 0.50 -7.76
C ARG A 156 -3.88 -0.73 -6.99
N ILE A 157 -2.60 -1.07 -7.14
CA ILE A 157 -1.95 -2.16 -6.42
C ILE A 157 -0.64 -1.69 -5.80
N ASP A 158 -0.47 -1.99 -4.51
CA ASP A 158 0.79 -1.82 -3.77
C ASP A 158 1.27 -3.21 -3.33
N ILE A 159 2.53 -3.56 -3.67
CA ILE A 159 3.16 -4.81 -3.21
C ILE A 159 4.36 -4.44 -2.34
N ARG A 160 4.46 -5.08 -1.17
CA ARG A 160 5.56 -4.89 -0.23
C ARG A 160 6.21 -6.22 0.08
N VAL A 161 7.55 -6.26 0.04
CA VAL A 161 8.32 -7.45 0.44
C VAL A 161 9.06 -7.19 1.74
N PHE A 162 8.99 -8.17 2.66
CA PHE A 162 9.64 -8.11 3.97
C PHE A 162 10.39 -9.41 4.29
N PRO A 163 11.43 -9.35 5.15
CA PRO A 163 11.95 -10.54 5.82
C PRO A 163 10.85 -11.26 6.62
N SER A 164 10.89 -12.59 6.65
CA SER A 164 9.89 -13.38 7.40
C SER A 164 9.85 -13.05 8.90
N GLU A 165 10.98 -12.67 9.49
CA GLU A 165 11.06 -12.24 10.90
C GLU A 165 10.26 -10.98 11.22
N GLN A 166 9.98 -10.15 10.21
CA GLN A 166 9.25 -8.89 10.37
C GLN A 166 7.75 -9.02 10.07
N TYR A 167 7.30 -10.26 9.79
CA TYR A 167 5.96 -10.54 9.28
C TYR A 167 4.85 -9.92 10.12
N TYR A 168 4.86 -10.12 11.44
CA TYR A 168 3.74 -9.67 12.30
C TYR A 168 3.71 -8.16 12.52
N CYS A 169 4.86 -7.49 12.58
CA CYS A 169 4.90 -6.02 12.60
C CYS A 169 4.40 -5.43 11.29
N ALA A 170 4.79 -6.00 10.15
CA ALA A 170 4.33 -5.59 8.84
C ALA A 170 2.83 -5.87 8.67
N LEU A 171 2.37 -7.05 9.07
CA LEU A 171 0.97 -7.45 9.01
C LEU A 171 0.09 -6.48 9.81
N LEU A 172 0.46 -6.17 11.04
CA LEU A 172 -0.26 -5.20 11.87
C LEU A 172 -0.30 -3.83 11.19
N TYR A 173 0.85 -3.33 10.74
CA TYR A 173 0.96 -2.02 10.10
C TYR A 173 0.11 -1.91 8.83
N PHE A 174 0.22 -2.86 7.91
CA PHE A 174 -0.52 -2.80 6.65
C PHE A 174 -1.97 -3.23 6.78
N THR A 175 -2.37 -3.95 7.84
CA THR A 175 -3.78 -4.15 8.17
C THR A 175 -4.43 -2.84 8.58
N GLY A 176 -3.74 -2.03 9.40
CA GLY A 176 -4.25 -0.76 9.90
C GLY A 176 -5.52 -0.90 10.74
N ASN A 177 -6.41 0.10 10.82
CA ASN A 177 -6.38 1.34 10.02
C ASN A 177 -5.29 2.35 10.44
N ASP A 178 -5.23 3.49 9.75
CA ASP A 178 -4.23 4.53 10.02
C ASP A 178 -4.38 5.18 11.40
N GLN A 179 -5.61 5.29 11.92
CA GLN A 179 -5.88 5.79 13.27
C GLN A 179 -5.34 4.85 14.34
N LEU A 180 -5.63 3.55 14.24
CA LEU A 180 -5.10 2.53 15.16
C LEU A 180 -3.58 2.53 15.13
N ASN A 181 -2.97 2.54 13.94
CA ASN A 181 -1.51 2.58 13.80
C ASN A 181 -0.90 3.81 14.48
N ARG A 182 -1.52 5.00 14.35
CA ARG A 182 -1.06 6.21 15.05
C ARG A 182 -1.19 6.06 16.56
N HIS A 183 -2.34 5.59 17.03
CA HIS A 183 -2.60 5.41 18.46
C HIS A 183 -1.61 4.41 19.09
N MET A 184 -1.42 3.22 18.50
CA MET A 184 -0.47 2.23 18.99
C MET A 184 0.97 2.77 19.04
N ARG A 185 1.36 3.62 18.07
CA ARG A 185 2.70 4.24 18.07
C ARG A 185 2.86 5.29 19.17
N ILE A 186 1.81 6.05 19.48
CA ILE A 186 1.79 6.99 20.61
C ILE A 186 1.94 6.22 21.92
N VAL A 187 1.13 5.18 22.13
CA VAL A 187 1.19 4.31 23.32
C VAL A 187 2.59 3.67 23.45
N ALA A 188 3.14 3.17 22.34
CA ALA A 188 4.51 2.65 22.32
C ALA A 188 5.51 3.68 22.80
N GLN A 189 5.45 4.91 22.27
CA GLN A 189 6.37 5.98 22.65
C GLN A 189 6.25 6.36 24.13
N GLU A 190 5.02 6.46 24.66
CA GLU A 190 4.76 6.74 26.08
C GLU A 190 5.33 5.66 27.00
N GLN A 191 5.36 4.41 26.54
CA GLN A 191 5.91 3.26 27.27
C GLN A 191 7.41 3.02 27.00
N GLY A 192 8.10 3.92 26.30
CA GLY A 192 9.52 3.78 26.01
C GLY A 192 9.84 2.75 24.92
N TYR A 193 8.91 2.51 23.99
CA TYR A 193 9.10 1.70 22.80
C TYR A 193 9.06 2.54 21.51
N LYS A 194 9.68 2.02 20.46
CA LYS A 194 9.48 2.47 19.09
C LYS A 194 8.86 1.33 18.29
N LEU A 195 7.63 1.54 17.82
CA LEU A 195 6.89 0.61 16.96
C LEU A 195 6.87 1.13 15.52
N ASN A 196 7.25 0.28 14.56
CA ASN A 196 7.11 0.52 13.14
C ASN A 196 6.73 -0.77 12.39
N GLU A 197 6.66 -0.71 11.07
CA GLU A 197 6.32 -1.86 10.21
C GLU A 197 7.37 -2.98 10.23
N TYR A 198 8.58 -2.74 10.73
CA TYR A 198 9.67 -3.71 10.75
C TYR A 198 9.82 -4.38 12.13
N SER A 199 9.58 -3.65 13.23
CA SER A 199 9.85 -4.14 14.58
C SER A 199 9.20 -3.28 15.68
N ILE A 200 9.20 -3.84 16.89
CA ILE A 200 9.08 -3.10 18.15
C ILE A 200 10.41 -3.18 18.91
N GLN A 201 10.92 -2.02 19.36
CA GLN A 201 12.23 -1.90 20.03
C GLN A 201 12.09 -1.05 21.29
N LYS A 202 12.86 -1.35 22.35
CA LYS A 202 12.96 -0.48 23.53
C LYS A 202 13.81 0.74 23.20
N VAL A 203 13.43 1.89 23.75
CA VAL A 203 14.17 3.14 23.69
C VAL A 203 14.93 3.28 25.00
N GLY A 204 16.27 3.25 24.94
CA GLY A 204 17.12 3.46 26.09
C GLY A 204 17.09 4.92 26.57
N SER A 205 17.65 5.17 27.76
CA SER A 205 17.69 6.51 28.38
C SER A 205 18.33 7.59 27.51
N THR A 206 19.25 7.22 26.61
CA THR A 206 19.93 8.11 25.67
C THR A 206 19.21 8.22 24.31
N GLY A 207 18.03 7.63 24.15
CA GLY A 207 17.30 7.56 22.88
C GLY A 207 17.76 6.43 21.93
N THR A 208 18.74 5.61 22.33
CA THR A 208 19.25 4.50 21.53
C THR A 208 18.25 3.34 21.49
N LEU A 209 18.05 2.75 20.31
CA LEU A 209 17.14 1.60 20.14
C LEU A 209 17.82 0.29 20.52
N SER A 210 17.12 -0.57 21.25
CA SER A 210 17.53 -1.95 21.50
C SER A 210 17.50 -2.80 20.22
N LYS A 211 17.93 -4.06 20.30
CA LYS A 211 17.53 -5.06 19.30
C LYS A 211 16.00 -5.19 19.25
N PRO A 212 15.42 -5.59 18.09
CA PRO A 212 14.01 -5.95 17.99
C PRO A 212 13.60 -6.93 19.09
N LEU A 213 12.42 -6.71 19.68
CA LEU A 213 11.84 -7.69 20.59
C LEU A 213 11.31 -8.89 19.79
N PRO A 214 11.29 -10.10 20.37
CA PRO A 214 10.68 -11.26 19.73
C PRO A 214 9.20 -11.04 19.46
N VAL A 215 8.76 -11.26 18.22
CA VAL A 215 7.34 -11.18 17.83
C VAL A 215 6.99 -12.41 17.00
N THR A 216 6.09 -13.22 17.53
CA THR A 216 5.58 -14.48 16.95
C THR A 216 4.09 -14.43 16.62
N SER A 217 3.41 -13.35 17.01
CA SER A 217 2.02 -13.07 16.66
C SER A 217 1.74 -11.56 16.65
N GLU A 218 0.62 -11.12 16.05
CA GLU A 218 0.17 -9.73 16.21
C GLU A 218 -0.12 -9.42 17.69
N ARG A 219 -0.61 -10.40 18.47
CA ARG A 219 -0.97 -10.27 19.89
C ARG A 219 0.23 -9.88 20.76
N ASP A 220 1.41 -10.40 20.47
CA ASP A 220 2.63 -10.06 21.22
C ASP A 220 2.88 -8.54 21.24
N ILE A 221 2.55 -7.85 20.13
CA ILE A 221 2.69 -6.39 20.03
C ILE A 221 1.67 -5.69 20.94
N PHE A 222 0.42 -6.17 20.99
CA PHE A 222 -0.60 -5.64 21.90
C PHE A 222 -0.21 -5.88 23.36
N ASP A 223 0.33 -7.06 23.68
CA ASP A 223 0.78 -7.42 25.02
C ASP A 223 1.95 -6.53 25.47
N TYR A 224 2.94 -6.27 24.61
CA TYR A 224 4.03 -5.32 24.92
C TYR A 224 3.53 -3.91 25.22
N LEU A 225 2.44 -3.49 24.57
CA LEU A 225 1.81 -2.19 24.75
C LEU A 225 0.72 -2.18 25.82
N GLN A 226 0.46 -3.32 26.48
CA GLN A 226 -0.61 -3.48 27.46
C GLN A 226 -1.98 -3.04 26.93
N MET A 227 -2.25 -3.36 25.67
CA MET A 227 -3.50 -3.06 24.98
C MET A 227 -4.32 -4.33 24.80
N ASP A 228 -5.64 -4.22 24.86
CA ASP A 228 -6.52 -5.33 24.47
C ASP A 228 -6.32 -5.67 23.00
N TYR A 229 -6.09 -6.95 22.71
CA TYR A 229 -5.96 -7.43 21.34
C TYR A 229 -7.26 -7.19 20.57
N LYS A 230 -7.11 -6.65 19.36
CA LYS A 230 -8.22 -6.43 18.42
C LYS A 230 -8.05 -7.30 17.18
N GLU A 231 -9.06 -8.09 16.88
CA GLU A 231 -9.14 -8.80 15.61
C GLU A 231 -9.19 -7.81 14.44
N PRO A 232 -8.71 -8.19 13.23
CA PRO A 232 -8.64 -7.28 12.10
C PRO A 232 -9.93 -6.50 11.80
N HIS A 233 -11.10 -7.13 11.96
CA HIS A 233 -12.41 -6.51 11.72
C HIS A 233 -12.82 -5.47 12.78
N GLU A 234 -12.20 -5.49 13.95
CA GLU A 234 -12.43 -4.56 15.07
C GLU A 234 -11.51 -3.32 14.99
N ARG A 235 -10.63 -3.24 13.99
CA ARG A 235 -9.61 -2.18 13.84
C ARG A 235 -10.08 -0.99 13.00
N ASN A 236 -11.38 -0.90 12.71
CA ASN A 236 -11.99 0.26 12.06
C ASN A 236 -12.40 1.25 13.14
N MET A 237 -11.41 2.05 13.58
CA MET A 237 -11.58 3.15 14.54
C MET A 237 -11.77 4.49 13.83
#